data_AF-A0A966Q6C5-F1
#
_entry.id   AF-A0A966Q6C5-F1
#
_cell.length_a   1.000
_cell.length_b   1.000
_cell.length_c   1.000
_cell.angle_alpha   90.00
_cell.angle_beta   90.00
_cell.angle_gamma   90.00
#
_symmetry.space_group_name_H-M   'P 1'
#
loop_
_entity.id
_entity.type
_entity.pdbx_description
1 polymer ?
#
loop_
_entity_poly.entity_id
_entity_poly.type
_entity_poly.pdbx_seq_one_letter_code
_entity_poly.pdbx_strand_id
1 'polypeptide(L)'
;MIHARDTGETFGLAVAEFAVLAKPVITFSESKERAHLEMLGKQGLLYRNGGELAEILREFRPHKTHETEYNIYADPEMVMQLFAKRFLS
;
A
#
# COMPACT_ATOMS: atom_id res chain seq x y z
N MET A 1 7.94 3.72 4.68
CA MET A 1 7.02 3.45 5.81
C MET A 1 7.22 2.01 6.26
N ILE A 2 7.08 1.71 7.55
CA ILE A 2 6.92 0.33 8.04
C ILE A 2 5.48 0.20 8.55
N HIS A 3 4.73 -0.73 7.98
CA HIS A 3 3.36 -1.06 8.37
C HIS A 3 3.34 -2.47 8.99
N ALA A 4 2.92 -2.57 10.26
CA ALA A 4 3.11 -3.75 11.09
C ALA A 4 1.84 -4.21 11.83
N ARG A 5 0.66 -3.86 11.31
CA ARG A 5 -0.61 -4.20 11.96
C ARG A 5 -1.04 -5.62 11.60
N ASP A 6 -1.24 -6.48 12.60
CA ASP A 6 -1.80 -7.84 12.43
C ASP A 6 -3.16 -7.82 11.71
N THR A 7 -4.00 -6.84 12.02
CA THR A 7 -5.29 -6.67 11.36
C THR A 7 -5.14 -6.30 9.88
N GLY A 8 -4.06 -5.63 9.50
CA GLY A 8 -3.95 -5.02 8.17
C GLY A 8 -4.80 -3.76 8.02
N GLU A 9 -5.16 -3.49 6.77
CA GLU A 9 -5.91 -2.31 6.35
C GLU A 9 -6.93 -2.71 5.28
N THR A 10 -8.15 -2.17 5.42
CA THR A 10 -9.25 -2.36 4.46
C THR A 10 -9.15 -1.43 3.25
N PHE A 11 -8.52 -0.28 3.43
CA PHE A 11 -8.10 0.60 2.34
C PHE A 11 -6.64 1.01 2.52
N GLY A 12 -6.28 1.48 3.73
CA GLY A 12 -4.89 1.81 4.06
C GLY A 12 -4.47 3.20 3.61
N LEU A 13 -5.17 4.25 4.07
CA LEU A 13 -4.85 5.64 3.71
C LEU A 13 -3.40 6.03 4.01
N ALA A 14 -2.86 5.63 5.17
CA ALA A 14 -1.47 5.90 5.51
C ALA A 14 -0.48 5.18 4.56
N VAL A 15 -0.83 3.97 4.10
CA VAL A 15 -0.04 3.24 3.09
C VAL A 15 -0.13 3.96 1.74
N ALA A 16 -1.33 4.43 1.37
CA ALA A 16 -1.59 5.18 0.14
C ALA A 16 -0.73 6.45 0.06
N GLU A 17 -0.66 7.25 1.12
CA GLU A 17 0.12 8.50 1.17
C GLU A 17 1.60 8.29 0.81
N PHE A 18 2.20 7.17 1.22
CA PHE A 18 3.56 6.83 0.84
C PHE A 18 3.64 6.31 -0.60
N ALA A 19 2.72 5.42 -0.98
CA ALA A 19 2.71 4.81 -2.31
C ALA A 19 2.57 5.87 -3.42
N VAL A 20 1.65 6.83 -3.29
CA VAL A 20 1.41 7.88 -4.30
C VAL A 20 2.57 8.85 -4.43
N LEU A 21 3.41 8.99 -3.40
CA LEU A 21 4.65 9.77 -3.45
C LEU A 21 5.85 8.97 -4.00
N ALA A 22 5.59 7.78 -4.55
CA ALA A 22 6.56 6.82 -5.03
C ALA A 22 7.61 6.45 -3.96
N LYS A 23 7.17 6.32 -2.70
CA LYS A 23 8.02 5.94 -1.58
C LYS A 23 7.80 4.46 -1.25
N PRO A 24 8.88 3.68 -1.01
CA PRO A 24 8.76 2.28 -0.62
C PRO A 24 7.95 2.09 0.67
N VAL A 25 7.08 1.09 0.66
CA VAL A 25 6.30 0.64 1.82
C VAL A 25 6.74 -0.77 2.18
N ILE A 26 7.22 -0.93 3.41
CA ILE A 26 7.49 -2.23 4.02
C ILE A 26 6.24 -2.62 4.81
N THR A 27 5.64 -3.78 4.54
CA THR A 27 4.37 -4.18 5.14
C THR A 27 4.30 -5.66 5.51
N PHE A 28 3.59 -5.96 6.59
CA PHE A 28 3.35 -7.31 7.07
C PHE A 28 2.44 -8.10 6.12
N SER A 29 2.92 -9.23 5.59
CA SER A 29 2.23 -9.98 4.54
C SER A 29 1.10 -10.88 5.02
N GLU A 30 1.07 -11.21 6.31
CA GLU A 30 0.09 -12.14 6.90
C GLU A 30 -1.03 -11.41 7.63
N SER A 31 -1.26 -10.14 7.28
CA SER A 31 -2.38 -9.35 7.79
C SER A 31 -3.72 -10.00 7.45
N LYS A 32 -4.69 -9.92 8.38
CA LYS A 32 -6.06 -10.44 8.18
C LYS A 32 -6.76 -9.74 7.02
N GLU A 33 -6.76 -8.40 7.04
CA GLU A 33 -7.25 -7.56 5.96
C GLU A 33 -6.12 -7.29 4.96
N ARG A 34 -6.37 -7.63 3.68
CA ARG A 34 -5.34 -7.74 2.65
C ARG A 34 -5.41 -6.65 1.57
N ALA A 35 -6.40 -5.76 1.62
CA ALA A 35 -6.62 -4.76 0.57
C ALA A 35 -5.37 -3.91 0.30
N HIS A 36 -4.67 -3.45 1.34
CA HIS A 36 -3.42 -2.71 1.15
C HIS A 36 -2.30 -3.50 0.46
N LEU A 37 -2.26 -4.83 0.63
CA LEU A 37 -1.30 -5.71 -0.06
C LEU A 37 -1.63 -5.82 -1.54
N GLU A 38 -2.93 -5.97 -1.85
CA GLU A 38 -3.44 -5.99 -3.22
C GLU A 38 -3.13 -4.66 -3.92
N MET A 39 -3.45 -3.54 -3.27
CA MET A 39 -3.25 -2.19 -3.82
C MET A 39 -1.78 -1.79 -3.98
N LEU A 40 -0.87 -2.28 -3.13
CA LEU A 40 0.58 -2.11 -3.29
C LEU A 40 1.14 -2.98 -4.42
N GLY A 41 0.56 -4.17 -4.63
CA GLY A 41 1.02 -5.16 -5.59
C GLY A 41 2.52 -5.45 -5.43
N LYS A 42 3.25 -5.46 -6.55
CA LYS A 42 4.69 -5.77 -6.60
C LYS A 42 5.58 -4.68 -6.00
N GLN A 43 5.05 -3.49 -5.68
CA GLN A 43 5.83 -2.40 -5.11
C GLN A 43 5.97 -2.48 -3.58
N GLY A 44 5.18 -3.34 -2.93
CA GLY A 44 5.28 -3.58 -1.49
C GLY A 44 6.48 -4.46 -1.14
N LEU A 45 7.26 -4.03 -0.14
CA LEU A 45 8.30 -4.84 0.48
C LEU A 45 7.67 -5.66 1.61
N LEU A 46 7.53 -6.96 1.41
CA LEU A 46 6.75 -7.82 2.30
C LEU A 46 7.62 -8.54 3.32
N TYR A 47 7.15 -8.62 4.57
CA TYR A 47 7.78 -9.43 5.61
C TYR A 47 6.73 -10.23 6.42
N ARG A 48 7.13 -11.39 6.93
CA ARG A 48 6.29 -12.30 7.74
C ARG A 48 6.71 -12.40 9.19
N ASN A 49 7.93 -11.99 9.52
CA ASN A 49 8.48 -12.12 10.86
C ASN A 49 9.58 -11.07 11.09
N GLY A 50 10.04 -10.98 12.34
CA GLY A 50 11.07 -10.02 12.72
C GLY A 50 12.42 -10.25 12.03
N GLY A 51 12.76 -11.49 11.66
CA GLY A 51 13.99 -11.81 10.93
C GLY A 51 13.97 -11.22 9.52
N GLU A 52 12.92 -11.51 8.76
CA GLU A 52 12.72 -10.93 7.42
C GLU A 52 12.68 -9.40 7.45
N LEU A 53 11.99 -8.81 8.44
CA LEU A 53 11.98 -7.36 8.60
C LEU A 53 13.39 -6.81 8.85
N ALA A 54 14.17 -7.45 9.72
CA ALA A 54 15.54 -7.04 10.01
C ALA A 54 16.45 -7.16 8.78
N GLU A 55 16.27 -8.17 7.94
CA GLU A 55 16.97 -8.32 6.66
C GLU A 55 16.63 -7.18 5.70
N ILE A 56 15.33 -6.88 5.50
CA ILE A 56 14.88 -5.76 4.67
C ILE A 56 15.50 -4.45 5.15
N LEU A 57 15.49 -4.19 6.47
CA LEU A 57 16.02 -2.95 7.03
C LEU A 57 17.54 -2.82 6.89
N ARG A 58 18.28 -3.94 6.98
CA ARG A 58 19.74 -3.95 6.83
C ARG A 58 20.15 -3.66 5.38
N GLU A 59 19.43 -4.24 4.42
CA GLU A 59 19.70 -4.10 2.99
C GLU A 59 18.98 -2.90 2.34
N PHE A 60 18.10 -2.21 3.07
CA PHE A 60 17.28 -1.14 2.53
C PHE A 60 18.15 -0.03 1.91
N ARG A 61 17.82 0.33 0.66
CA ARG A 61 18.36 1.51 -0.02
C ARG A 61 17.19 2.37 -0.49
N PRO A 62 17.17 3.68 -0.18
CA PRO A 62 16.15 4.58 -0.68
C PRO A 62 16.09 4.52 -2.20
N HIS A 63 14.90 4.26 -2.73
CA HIS A 63 14.61 4.24 -4.16
C HIS A 63 13.20 4.75 -4.40
N LYS A 64 12.89 5.06 -5.66
CA LYS A 64 11.52 5.36 -6.09
C LYS A 64 10.84 4.08 -6.52
N THR A 65 9.59 3.89 -6.11
CA THR A 65 8.74 2.82 -6.61
C THR A 65 8.01 3.26 -7.87
N HIS A 66 7.43 2.30 -8.58
CA HIS A 66 6.49 2.58 -9.65
C HIS A 66 5.08 2.83 -9.08
N GLU A 67 4.16 3.23 -9.96
CA GLU A 67 2.76 3.42 -9.62
C GLU A 67 2.12 2.11 -9.13
N THR A 68 1.17 2.27 -8.22
CA THR A 68 0.33 1.17 -7.71
C THR A 68 -1.14 1.51 -7.90
N GLU A 69 -2.06 0.63 -7.52
CA GLU A 69 -3.49 0.94 -7.61
C GLU A 69 -3.89 2.15 -6.77
N TYR A 70 -3.12 2.50 -5.73
CA TYR A 70 -3.33 3.73 -4.98
C TYR A 70 -3.26 4.98 -5.85
N ASN A 71 -2.45 5.00 -6.91
CA ASN A 71 -2.38 6.13 -7.83
C ASN A 71 -3.72 6.39 -8.53
N ILE A 72 -4.49 5.33 -8.81
CA ILE A 72 -5.80 5.42 -9.45
C ILE A 72 -6.83 5.93 -8.44
N TYR A 73 -6.86 5.36 -7.24
CA TYR A 73 -7.88 5.68 -6.22
C TYR A 73 -7.56 6.91 -5.36
N ALA A 74 -6.38 7.51 -5.52
CA ALA A 74 -6.06 8.80 -4.94
C ALA A 74 -6.45 9.99 -5.83
N ASP A 75 -6.85 9.75 -7.07
CA ASP A 75 -7.38 10.79 -7.95
C ASP A 75 -8.85 11.10 -7.58
N PRO A 76 -9.13 12.31 -7.05
CA PRO A 76 -10.48 12.67 -6.63
C PRO A 76 -11.46 12.73 -7.81
N GLU A 77 -11.00 13.09 -9.01
CA GLU A 77 -11.88 13.15 -10.19
C GLU A 77 -12.34 11.74 -10.57
N MET A 78 -11.40 10.79 -10.65
CA MET A 78 -11.69 9.39 -10.92
C MET A 78 -12.66 8.79 -9.88
N VAL A 79 -12.40 9.01 -8.59
CA VAL A 79 -13.24 8.50 -7.50
C VAL A 79 -14.66 9.07 -7.57
N MET A 80 -14.81 10.37 -7.82
CA MET A 80 -16.12 11.00 -7.93
C MET A 80 -16.89 10.53 -9.18
N GLN A 81 -16.20 10.29 -10.30
CA GLN A 81 -16.81 9.69 -11.49
C GLN A 81 -17.32 8.27 -11.22
N LEU A 82 -16.52 7.44 -10.53
CA LEU A 82 -16.93 6.09 -10.14
C LEU A 82 -18.17 6.12 -9.23
N PHE A 83 -18.19 7.04 -8.26
CA PHE A 83 -19.34 7.21 -7.37
C PHE A 83 -20.60 7.60 -8.14
N ALA A 84 -20.50 8.62 -9.00
CA ALA A 84 -21.62 9.09 -9.81
C ALA A 84 -22.21 7.96 -10.67
N LYS A 85 -21.35 7.19 -11.34
CA LYS A 85 -21.75 6.06 -12.20
C LYS A 85 -22.40 4.89 -11.46
N ARG A 86 -22.09 4.69 -10.18
CA ARG A 86 -22.58 3.52 -9.42
C ARG A 86 -23.81 3.82 -8.59
N PHE A 87 -23.96 5.07 -8.14
CA PHE A 87 -24.96 5.43 -7.14
C PHE A 87 -25.88 6.59 -7.53
N LEU A 88 -25.52 7.39 -8.54
CA LEU A 88 -26.29 8.59 -8.93
C LEU A 88 -26.88 8.53 -10.34
N SER A 89 -26.54 7.49 -11.11
CA SER A 89 -27.08 7.23 -12.45
C SER A 89 -28.06 6.07 -12.47
#